data_AF-A0A177LWA4-F1
#
_entry.id   AF-A0A177LWA4-F1
#
_cell.length_a   1.000
_cell.length_b   1.000
_cell.length_c   1.000
_cell.angle_alpha   90.00
_cell.angle_beta   90.00
_cell.angle_gamma   90.00
#
_symmetry.space_group_name_H-M   'P 1'
#
loop_
_entity.id
_entity.type
_entity.pdbx_description
1 polymer ?
#
loop_
_entity_poly.entity_id
_entity_poly.type
_entity_poly.pdbx_seq_one_letter_code
_entity_poly.pdbx_strand_id
1 'polypeptide(L)'
;MIRLSAKDNAALSAMTHEEPLIAKITVNPNLPNGLRSQSVLIIHEPAAIPDGFGLVLLAFDGEIANAPVNTVRLSNDIRYLKENDVIKFYPAGCKINVLYRKEANVNTFLLTERCNSFCIMCSQPPRDIDDSYLVDDILEALPLIHPETPEIGFSGGETTLIGYDSFTRLIQAAKNHLPNTSLHILSNGRNFNNLDLAIKVSRVQHQDLMIGIPLYADYSQLHDFIVQADGAFDETIRGILNLKRCQVPVEIRVVIHQENYHRLPRLAEFITRNLLFVDHVALMGLEMIGFAKSNQQALWIDPYDYRHELQDAVETMAKAGMKVSIYNTPFCVVPEAIRCHAVKSISDWKNDYLDECSKCSAKHQCGGFFSWNLSKPSLHIQPL
;
A
#
# COMPACT_ATOMS: atom_id res chain seq x y z
N MET A 1 -3.47 5.05 16.32
CA MET A 1 -3.42 4.95 14.85
C MET A 1 -2.52 6.05 14.31
N ILE A 2 -1.55 5.70 13.47
CA ILE A 2 -0.63 6.65 12.82
C ILE A 2 -1.39 7.38 11.71
N ARG A 3 -1.31 8.72 11.65
CA ARG A 3 -1.95 9.53 10.60
C ARG A 3 -0.94 10.03 9.59
N LEU A 4 -1.21 9.86 8.29
CA LEU A 4 -0.30 10.28 7.21
C LEU A 4 -0.55 11.71 6.71
N SER A 5 -1.40 12.49 7.35
CA SER A 5 -1.59 13.91 7.04
C SER A 5 -2.13 14.69 8.23
N ALA A 6 -1.80 15.98 8.28
CA ALA A 6 -2.32 16.93 9.26
C ALA A 6 -2.64 18.27 8.58
N LYS A 7 -3.72 18.93 9.02
CA LYS A 7 -4.18 20.23 8.51
C LYS A 7 -4.20 21.33 9.58
N ASP A 8 -3.87 20.97 10.81
CA ASP A 8 -3.98 21.76 12.03
C ASP A 8 -2.60 22.13 12.60
N ASN A 9 -1.56 22.13 11.74
CA ASN A 9 -0.25 22.63 12.12
C ASN A 9 -0.26 24.16 12.23
N ALA A 10 0.50 24.71 13.17
CA ALA A 10 0.52 26.14 13.44
C ALA A 10 1.78 26.80 12.85
N ALA A 11 1.61 27.76 11.95
CA ALA A 11 2.71 28.65 11.55
C ALA A 11 3.17 29.47 12.76
N LEU A 12 4.46 29.44 13.06
CA LEU A 12 5.07 30.26 14.11
C LEU A 12 5.86 31.45 13.56
N SER A 13 6.08 31.47 12.25
CA SER A 13 6.77 32.52 11.52
C SER A 13 6.10 32.78 10.18
N ALA A 14 6.56 33.79 9.44
CA ALA A 14 6.18 33.97 8.05
C ALA A 14 6.56 32.74 7.20
N MET A 15 5.67 32.35 6.27
CA MET A 15 5.93 31.36 5.23
C MET A 15 6.39 32.08 3.97
N THR A 16 7.50 31.62 3.38
CA THR A 16 8.12 32.21 2.18
C THR A 16 7.84 31.41 0.90
N HIS A 17 7.38 30.17 1.05
CA HIS A 17 6.98 29.34 -0.09
C HIS A 17 5.59 29.73 -0.58
N GLU A 18 5.46 29.94 -1.88
CA GLU A 18 4.15 30.12 -2.54
C GLU A 18 3.58 28.78 -3.04
N GLU A 19 4.47 27.88 -3.46
CA GLU A 19 4.14 26.54 -3.98
C GLU A 19 4.39 25.44 -2.93
N PRO A 20 3.78 24.24 -3.09
CA PRO A 20 4.08 23.11 -2.22
C PRO A 20 5.56 22.70 -2.27
N LEU A 21 6.10 22.31 -1.12
CA LEU A 21 7.48 21.81 -0.98
C LEU A 21 7.45 20.31 -0.72
N ILE A 22 8.13 19.52 -1.57
CA ILE A 22 8.43 18.11 -1.28
C ILE A 22 9.89 18.02 -0.84
N ALA A 23 10.12 17.51 0.37
CA ALA A 23 11.46 17.49 0.94
C ALA A 23 11.64 16.36 1.94
N LYS A 24 12.90 15.94 2.08
CA LYS A 24 13.33 14.95 3.07
C LYS A 24 13.59 15.63 4.41
N ILE A 25 13.16 14.98 5.48
CA ILE A 25 13.39 15.41 6.86
C ILE A 25 14.82 15.07 7.28
N THR A 26 15.45 16.00 7.98
CA THR A 26 16.73 15.83 8.67
C THR A 26 16.62 16.27 10.12
N VAL A 27 17.42 15.67 10.99
CA VAL A 27 17.64 16.14 12.37
C VAL A 27 18.97 16.89 12.53
N ASN A 28 19.73 17.08 11.44
CA ASN A 28 21.03 17.73 11.47
C ASN A 28 20.90 19.26 11.25
N PRO A 29 21.04 20.10 12.29
CA PRO A 29 20.99 21.55 12.13
C PRO A 29 22.21 22.12 11.38
N ASN A 30 23.30 21.34 11.28
CA ASN A 30 24.58 21.79 10.73
C ASN A 30 24.73 21.51 9.23
N LEU A 31 23.63 21.27 8.50
CA LEU A 31 23.71 21.11 7.04
C LEU A 31 24.37 22.34 6.39
N PRO A 32 25.17 22.14 5.32
CA PRO A 32 25.69 23.24 4.51
C PRO A 32 24.56 24.12 3.98
N ASN A 33 24.76 25.43 3.94
CA ASN A 33 23.72 26.40 3.56
C ASN A 33 23.03 26.09 2.23
N GLY A 34 23.78 25.59 1.22
CA GLY A 34 23.23 25.24 -0.09
C GLY A 34 22.27 24.04 -0.09
N LEU A 35 22.27 23.22 0.96
CA LEU A 35 21.37 22.07 1.11
C LEU A 35 20.15 22.38 1.98
N ARG A 36 20.21 23.43 2.80
CA ARG A 36 19.16 23.76 3.76
C ARG A 36 17.85 24.11 3.07
N SER A 37 17.89 24.89 2.00
CA SER A 37 16.67 25.38 1.31
C SER A 37 15.81 24.25 0.72
N GLN A 38 16.38 23.08 0.50
CA GLN A 38 15.71 21.87 -0.01
C GLN A 38 15.45 20.81 1.07
N SER A 39 15.79 21.11 2.32
CA SER A 39 15.67 20.19 3.46
C SER A 39 14.65 20.69 4.46
N VAL A 40 14.02 19.74 5.16
CA VAL A 40 13.12 20.01 6.28
C VAL A 40 13.85 19.66 7.57
N LEU A 41 14.11 20.62 8.44
CA LEU A 41 14.68 20.35 9.77
C LEU A 41 13.55 20.00 10.73
N ILE A 42 13.63 18.86 11.42
CA ILE A 42 12.72 18.52 12.52
C ILE A 42 13.43 18.62 13.87
N ILE A 43 12.73 19.18 14.86
CA ILE A 43 13.24 19.38 16.20
C ILE A 43 12.23 18.85 17.21
N HIS A 44 12.68 17.94 18.09
CA HIS A 44 11.85 17.31 19.12
C HIS A 44 12.03 17.93 20.52
N GLU A 45 13.07 18.72 20.73
CA GLU A 45 13.37 19.37 22.01
C GLU A 45 13.90 20.79 21.79
N PRO A 46 13.70 21.73 22.72
CA PRO A 46 14.19 23.11 22.57
C PRO A 46 15.70 23.18 22.25
N ALA A 47 16.03 23.76 21.11
CA ALA A 47 17.41 23.94 20.64
C ALA A 47 17.53 25.22 19.79
N ALA A 48 18.77 25.70 19.61
CA ALA A 48 19.04 26.79 18.68
C ALA A 48 18.81 26.33 17.23
N ILE A 49 18.04 27.11 16.47
CA ILE A 49 17.63 26.76 15.10
C ILE A 49 18.39 27.64 14.11
N PRO A 50 19.21 27.06 13.22
CA PRO A 50 19.85 27.83 12.16
C PRO A 50 18.87 28.24 11.07
N ASP A 51 19.12 29.39 10.45
CA ASP A 51 18.35 29.89 9.31
C ASP A 51 18.65 29.11 8.01
N GLY A 52 17.75 29.29 7.04
CA GLY A 52 17.93 28.88 5.64
C GLY A 52 17.33 27.52 5.28
N PHE A 53 16.69 26.83 6.23
CA PHE A 53 15.95 25.61 5.92
C PHE A 53 14.70 25.91 5.08
N GLY A 54 14.38 24.99 4.17
CA GLY A 54 13.13 25.06 3.41
C GLY A 54 11.94 25.05 4.36
N LEU A 55 11.98 24.23 5.39
CA LEU A 55 10.96 24.20 6.44
C LEU A 55 11.58 23.77 7.75
N VAL A 56 11.10 24.34 8.87
CA VAL A 56 11.45 23.92 10.22
C VAL A 56 10.20 23.39 10.91
N LEU A 57 10.25 22.15 11.38
CA LEU A 57 9.17 21.47 12.07
C LEU A 57 9.47 21.33 13.56
N LEU A 58 8.58 21.85 14.40
CA LEU A 58 8.63 21.66 15.85
C LEU A 58 7.69 20.54 16.27
N ALA A 59 8.24 19.44 16.76
CA ALA A 59 7.51 18.26 17.21
C ALA A 59 7.23 18.24 18.73
N PHE A 60 7.27 19.40 19.38
CA PHE A 60 7.03 19.56 20.82
C PHE A 60 6.20 20.81 21.14
N ASP A 61 5.64 20.83 22.34
CA ASP A 61 4.97 22.01 22.89
C ASP A 61 6.00 22.91 23.57
N GLY A 62 6.17 24.12 23.05
CA GLY A 62 7.12 25.09 23.61
C GLY A 62 7.27 26.32 22.73
N GLU A 63 7.66 27.43 23.35
CA GLU A 63 8.02 28.65 22.65
C GLU A 63 9.48 28.59 22.21
N ILE A 64 9.77 29.19 21.05
CA ILE A 64 11.13 29.39 20.57
C ILE A 64 11.33 30.89 20.42
N ALA A 65 12.34 31.42 21.12
CA ALA A 65 12.77 32.79 20.95
C ALA A 65 13.36 32.94 19.53
N ASN A 66 12.75 33.80 18.71
CA ASN A 66 13.14 34.06 17.33
C ASN A 66 13.07 32.83 16.42
N ALA A 67 11.87 32.28 16.21
CA ALA A 67 11.64 31.25 15.21
C ALA A 67 12.08 31.75 13.81
N PRO A 68 12.94 31.00 13.08
CA PRO A 68 13.29 31.31 11.69
C PRO A 68 12.05 31.37 10.79
N VAL A 69 12.19 31.98 9.61
CA VAL A 69 11.16 31.87 8.56
C VAL A 69 10.87 30.39 8.23
N ASN A 70 9.66 30.11 7.74
CA ASN A 70 9.19 28.75 7.46
C ASN A 70 9.16 27.82 8.69
N THR A 71 8.90 28.33 9.90
CA THR A 71 8.73 27.50 11.10
C THR A 71 7.27 27.14 11.35
N VAL A 72 7.01 25.84 11.50
CA VAL A 72 5.69 25.26 11.76
C VAL A 72 5.74 24.34 12.98
N ARG A 73 4.79 24.50 13.89
CA ARG A 73 4.54 23.54 14.98
C ARG A 73 3.64 22.41 14.49
N LEU A 74 4.09 21.18 14.65
CA LEU A 74 3.35 19.99 14.26
C LEU A 74 2.19 19.71 15.20
N SER A 75 1.05 19.35 14.62
CA SER A 75 -0.04 18.76 15.38
C SER A 75 0.32 17.35 15.87
N ASN A 76 -0.33 16.90 16.94
CA ASN A 76 -0.05 15.61 17.59
C ASN A 76 -0.11 14.43 16.63
N ASP A 77 -0.95 14.52 15.60
CA ASP A 77 -1.18 13.49 14.60
C ASP A 77 0.09 13.08 13.83
N ILE A 78 1.05 14.00 13.65
CA ILE A 78 2.26 13.79 12.85
C ILE A 78 3.57 14.10 13.61
N ARG A 79 3.54 14.23 14.94
CA ARG A 79 4.76 14.40 15.75
C ARG A 79 5.71 13.20 15.72
N TYR A 80 5.24 12.06 15.22
CA TYR A 80 6.05 10.84 15.07
C TYR A 80 7.08 10.94 13.93
N LEU A 81 7.02 11.97 13.07
CA LEU A 81 7.94 12.15 11.95
C LEU A 81 9.40 12.14 12.42
N LYS A 82 10.28 11.56 11.58
CA LYS A 82 11.70 11.36 11.91
C LYS A 82 12.61 11.68 10.73
N GLU A 83 13.92 11.61 10.99
CA GLU A 83 14.94 11.70 9.95
C GLU A 83 14.68 10.71 8.80
N ASN A 84 14.93 11.17 7.57
CA ASN A 84 14.73 10.45 6.32
C ASN A 84 13.28 10.21 5.89
N ASP A 85 12.27 10.63 6.66
CA ASP A 85 10.90 10.70 6.16
C ASP A 85 10.80 11.76 5.05
N VAL A 86 9.87 11.59 4.11
CA VAL A 86 9.61 12.55 3.02
C VAL A 86 8.19 13.07 3.16
N ILE A 87 8.05 14.39 3.13
CA ILE A 87 6.77 15.06 3.26
C ILE A 87 6.50 15.98 2.08
N LYS A 88 5.21 16.28 1.86
CA LYS A 88 4.74 17.39 1.05
C LYS A 88 4.08 18.43 1.95
N PHE A 89 4.65 19.63 1.99
CA PHE A 89 4.14 20.77 2.73
C PHE A 89 3.36 21.72 1.83
N TYR A 90 2.17 22.13 2.27
CA TYR A 90 1.33 23.12 1.60
C TYR A 90 1.29 24.42 2.42
N PRO A 91 1.93 25.51 1.95
CA PRO A 91 2.07 26.74 2.72
C PRO A 91 0.75 27.42 3.10
N ALA A 92 -0.20 27.51 2.15
CA ALA A 92 -1.45 28.26 2.28
C ALA A 92 -2.40 27.77 3.41
N GLY A 93 -2.10 26.64 4.06
CA GLY A 93 -2.85 26.15 5.21
C GLY A 93 -2.02 25.33 6.19
N CYS A 94 -0.69 25.43 6.12
CA CYS A 94 0.26 24.62 6.90
C CYS A 94 -0.07 23.11 6.89
N LYS A 95 -0.62 22.61 5.78
CA LYS A 95 -0.98 21.20 5.66
C LYS A 95 0.27 20.40 5.34
N ILE A 96 0.45 19.26 6.00
CA ILE A 96 1.54 18.33 5.73
C ILE A 96 0.93 16.99 5.35
N ASN A 97 1.37 16.46 4.20
CA ASN A 97 1.15 15.09 3.78
C ASN A 97 2.46 14.32 3.95
N VAL A 98 2.39 13.12 4.52
CA VAL A 98 3.54 12.22 4.63
C VAL A 98 3.55 11.32 3.39
N LEU A 99 4.59 11.45 2.56
CA LEU A 99 4.73 10.70 1.31
C LEU A 99 5.49 9.39 1.51
N TYR A 100 6.47 9.39 2.40
CA TYR A 100 7.29 8.22 2.72
C TYR A 100 7.76 8.28 4.17
N ARG A 101 7.80 7.11 4.82
CA ARG A 101 8.36 6.93 6.16
C ARG A 101 9.48 5.90 6.13
N LYS A 102 10.66 6.26 6.63
CA LYS A 102 11.83 5.35 6.64
C LYS A 102 11.61 4.11 7.50
N GLU A 103 10.94 4.30 8.64
CA GLU A 103 10.69 3.21 9.60
C GLU A 103 9.36 2.46 9.36
N ALA A 104 8.59 2.81 8.34
CA ALA A 104 7.35 2.10 8.04
C ALA A 104 7.64 0.69 7.49
N ASN A 105 6.80 -0.28 7.85
CA ASN A 105 6.92 -1.65 7.34
C ASN A 105 6.49 -1.78 5.87
N VAL A 106 5.68 -0.85 5.37
CA VAL A 106 5.23 -0.77 3.97
C VAL A 106 5.08 0.71 3.60
N ASN A 107 5.64 1.11 2.46
CA ASN A 107 5.40 2.42 1.84
C ASN A 107 4.70 2.20 0.50
N THR A 108 3.59 2.92 0.24
CA THR A 108 2.85 2.77 -1.01
C THR A 108 2.33 4.12 -1.47
N PHE A 109 2.59 4.45 -2.73
CA PHE A 109 2.10 5.66 -3.38
C PHE A 109 0.76 5.40 -4.06
N LEU A 110 -0.19 6.31 -3.83
CA LEU A 110 -1.44 6.38 -4.58
C LEU A 110 -1.14 7.02 -5.95
N LEU A 111 -1.38 6.30 -7.05
CA LEU A 111 -1.18 6.82 -8.40
C LEU A 111 -2.42 7.53 -8.94
N THR A 112 -3.61 7.00 -8.63
CA THR A 112 -4.89 7.57 -9.04
C THR A 112 -6.04 6.95 -8.24
N GLU A 113 -7.13 7.69 -8.07
CA GLU A 113 -8.40 7.22 -7.53
C GLU A 113 -9.35 6.71 -8.60
N ARG A 114 -9.03 6.91 -9.89
CA ARG A 114 -9.82 6.42 -11.02
C ARG A 114 -9.65 4.91 -11.14
N CYS A 115 -10.72 4.20 -11.47
CA CYS A 115 -10.69 2.76 -11.76
C CYS A 115 -11.70 2.42 -12.85
N ASN A 116 -11.37 1.44 -13.68
CA ASN A 116 -12.28 0.85 -14.66
C ASN A 116 -13.06 -0.36 -14.10
N SER A 117 -12.86 -0.72 -12.83
CA SER A 117 -13.64 -1.73 -12.08
C SER A 117 -14.28 -1.12 -10.82
N PHE A 118 -15.44 -1.63 -10.43
CA PHE A 118 -16.24 -1.17 -9.28
C PHE A 118 -16.46 -2.31 -8.28
N CYS A 119 -15.36 -2.90 -7.80
CA CYS A 119 -15.41 -4.10 -6.96
C CYS A 119 -16.33 -3.90 -5.74
N ILE A 120 -17.23 -4.86 -5.51
CA ILE A 120 -18.24 -4.78 -4.44
C ILE A 120 -17.63 -4.66 -3.03
N MET A 121 -16.37 -5.04 -2.87
CA MET A 121 -15.57 -4.96 -1.65
C MET A 121 -14.48 -3.89 -1.67
N CYS A 122 -14.48 -2.96 -2.64
CA CYS A 122 -13.40 -1.99 -2.81
C CYS A 122 -13.17 -1.15 -1.53
N SER A 123 -11.95 -1.23 -0.96
CA SER A 123 -11.57 -0.47 0.22
C SER A 123 -11.35 1.03 -0.06
N GLN A 124 -11.05 1.37 -1.32
CA GLN A 124 -10.96 2.74 -1.81
C GLN A 124 -11.87 2.92 -3.03
N PRO A 125 -13.20 3.13 -2.82
CA PRO A 125 -14.16 3.34 -3.89
C PRO A 125 -13.66 4.35 -4.91
N PRO A 126 -13.69 4.02 -6.22
CA PRO A 126 -13.08 4.86 -7.23
C PRO A 126 -13.81 6.19 -7.37
N ARG A 127 -13.04 7.23 -7.67
CA ARG A 127 -13.55 8.58 -7.95
C ARG A 127 -13.00 9.06 -9.28
N ASP A 128 -13.89 9.58 -10.11
CA ASP A 128 -13.50 10.20 -11.37
C ASP A 128 -13.11 11.66 -11.14
N ILE A 129 -11.84 11.87 -10.78
CA ILE A 129 -11.26 13.17 -10.47
C ILE A 129 -9.95 13.35 -11.23
N ASP A 130 -9.56 14.60 -11.45
CA ASP A 130 -8.21 14.91 -11.92
C ASP A 130 -7.22 14.84 -10.75
N ASP A 131 -6.42 13.78 -10.77
CA ASP A 131 -5.38 13.46 -9.80
C ASP A 131 -4.00 13.36 -10.46
N SER A 132 -3.84 13.93 -11.65
CA SER A 132 -2.60 13.88 -12.44
C SER A 132 -1.38 14.42 -11.68
N TYR A 133 -1.58 15.38 -10.78
CA TYR A 133 -0.53 15.95 -9.91
C TYR A 133 0.17 14.90 -9.03
N LEU A 134 -0.45 13.75 -8.75
CA LEU A 134 0.17 12.68 -7.97
C LEU A 134 1.40 12.10 -8.69
N VAL A 135 1.39 12.05 -10.02
CA VAL A 135 2.53 11.55 -10.79
C VAL A 135 3.75 12.44 -10.58
N ASP A 136 3.57 13.75 -10.63
CA ASP A 136 4.65 14.71 -10.43
C ASP A 136 5.17 14.67 -8.98
N ASP A 137 4.27 14.58 -8.01
CA ASP A 137 4.63 14.42 -6.59
C ASP A 137 5.50 13.19 -6.34
N ILE A 138 5.16 12.05 -6.96
CA ILE A 138 5.91 10.81 -6.81
C ILE A 138 7.27 10.91 -7.50
N LEU A 139 7.33 11.52 -8.69
CA LEU A 139 8.59 11.74 -9.40
C LEU A 139 9.57 12.62 -8.60
N GLU A 140 9.06 13.63 -7.87
CA GLU A 140 9.85 14.46 -6.98
C GLU A 140 10.23 13.74 -5.67
N ALA A 141 9.37 12.84 -5.17
CA ALA A 141 9.63 12.08 -3.96
C ALA A 141 10.64 10.94 -4.15
N LEU A 142 10.64 10.24 -5.30
CA LEU A 142 11.47 9.06 -5.54
C LEU A 142 12.99 9.28 -5.28
N PRO A 143 13.62 10.39 -5.73
CA PRO A 143 15.03 10.70 -5.42
C PRO A 143 15.31 10.94 -3.93
N LEU A 144 14.28 11.25 -3.14
CA LEU A 144 14.39 11.56 -1.72
C LEU A 144 14.23 10.32 -0.83
N ILE A 145 13.67 9.23 -1.36
CA ILE A 145 13.50 7.97 -0.62
C ILE A 145 14.86 7.41 -0.22
N HIS A 146 14.94 6.86 0.98
CA HIS A 146 16.19 6.30 1.49
C HIS A 146 16.63 5.08 0.66
N PRO A 147 17.91 4.97 0.24
CA PRO A 147 18.38 3.87 -0.63
C PRO A 147 18.23 2.46 -0.03
N GLU A 148 18.28 2.34 1.29
CA GLU A 148 18.04 1.08 2.01
C GLU A 148 16.55 0.76 2.23
N THR A 149 15.64 1.37 1.47
CA THR A 149 14.23 0.99 1.51
C THR A 149 14.09 -0.38 0.84
N PRO A 150 13.56 -1.40 1.53
CA PRO A 150 13.47 -2.74 0.96
C PRO A 150 12.45 -2.80 -0.18
N GLU A 151 11.28 -2.18 0.00
CA GLU A 151 10.19 -2.20 -0.98
C GLU A 151 9.43 -0.87 -0.99
N ILE A 152 8.98 -0.46 -2.18
CA ILE A 152 7.91 0.53 -2.34
C ILE A 152 6.76 -0.06 -3.17
N GLY A 153 5.56 0.41 -2.88
CA GLY A 153 4.34 0.03 -3.60
C GLY A 153 3.82 1.15 -4.48
N PHE A 154 3.24 0.80 -5.62
CA PHE A 154 2.32 1.66 -6.38
C PHE A 154 0.93 1.06 -6.35
N SER A 155 -0.07 1.84 -5.94
CA SER A 155 -1.46 1.39 -5.80
C SER A 155 -2.43 2.52 -6.18
N GLY A 156 -3.73 2.21 -6.20
CA GLY A 156 -4.79 3.17 -6.38
C GLY A 156 -6.08 2.48 -6.77
N GLY A 157 -6.90 3.15 -7.57
CA GLY A 157 -7.96 2.48 -8.34
C GLY A 157 -7.35 1.53 -9.37
N GLU A 158 -7.18 1.98 -10.60
CA GLU A 158 -6.40 1.26 -11.63
C GLU A 158 -5.17 2.07 -12.02
N THR A 159 -3.99 1.59 -11.61
CA THR A 159 -2.72 2.31 -11.72
C THR A 159 -2.35 2.66 -13.16
N THR A 160 -2.82 1.91 -14.16
CA THR A 160 -2.54 2.20 -15.57
C THR A 160 -3.39 3.34 -16.16
N LEU A 161 -4.42 3.84 -15.45
CA LEU A 161 -5.28 4.96 -15.90
C LEU A 161 -4.62 6.34 -15.80
N ILE A 162 -3.43 6.45 -15.19
CA ILE A 162 -2.59 7.65 -15.28
C ILE A 162 -1.96 7.85 -16.66
N GLY A 163 -2.18 6.91 -17.59
CA GLY A 163 -1.59 6.89 -18.92
C GLY A 163 -0.33 6.02 -18.97
N TYR A 164 -0.15 5.26 -20.06
CA TYR A 164 0.92 4.26 -20.17
C TYR A 164 2.33 4.86 -20.11
N ASP A 165 2.51 6.08 -20.62
CA ASP A 165 3.80 6.76 -20.60
C ASP A 165 4.14 7.25 -19.18
N SER A 166 3.18 7.85 -18.47
CA SER A 166 3.35 8.21 -17.04
C SER A 166 3.60 6.98 -16.17
N PHE A 167 2.83 5.90 -16.38
CA PHE A 167 2.99 4.64 -15.67
C PHE A 167 4.39 4.06 -15.85
N THR A 168 4.87 3.95 -17.09
CA THR A 168 6.22 3.43 -17.37
C THR A 168 7.33 4.39 -16.92
N ARG A 169 7.10 5.71 -16.99
CA ARG A 169 8.02 6.72 -16.45
C ARG A 169 8.21 6.57 -14.93
N LEU A 170 7.16 6.28 -14.18
CA LEU A 170 7.27 6.04 -12.73
C LEU A 170 8.09 4.78 -12.41
N ILE A 171 7.86 3.68 -13.14
CA ILE A 171 8.65 2.45 -12.99
C ILE A 171 10.13 2.71 -13.31
N GLN A 172 10.40 3.47 -14.37
CA GLN A 172 11.77 3.85 -14.75
C GLN A 172 12.43 4.76 -13.71
N ALA A 173 11.69 5.71 -13.14
CA ALA A 173 12.19 6.58 -12.08
C ALA A 173 12.51 5.79 -10.80
N ALA A 174 11.64 4.85 -10.40
CA ALA A 174 11.89 3.95 -9.28
C ALA A 174 13.18 3.14 -9.49
N LYS A 175 13.35 2.53 -10.69
CA LYS A 175 14.59 1.83 -11.05
C LYS A 175 15.83 2.72 -10.93
N ASN A 176 15.75 3.95 -11.43
CA ASN A 176 16.91 4.85 -11.51
C ASN A 176 17.35 5.39 -10.15
N HIS A 177 16.39 5.74 -9.29
CA HIS A 177 16.67 6.33 -7.99
C HIS A 177 16.82 5.29 -6.87
N LEU A 178 16.21 4.12 -7.03
CA LEU A 178 16.15 3.06 -6.02
C LEU A 178 16.46 1.68 -6.63
N PRO A 179 17.66 1.48 -7.22
CA PRO A 179 17.98 0.26 -7.96
C PRO A 179 18.00 -1.03 -7.13
N ASN A 180 18.06 -0.90 -5.79
CA ASN A 180 18.08 -2.02 -4.84
C ASN A 180 16.75 -2.21 -4.08
N THR A 181 15.71 -1.44 -4.43
CA THR A 181 14.40 -1.48 -3.78
C THR A 181 13.44 -2.27 -4.67
N SER A 182 12.71 -3.23 -4.08
CA SER A 182 11.65 -3.95 -4.76
C SER A 182 10.48 -3.01 -5.08
N LEU A 183 9.85 -3.20 -6.24
CA LEU A 183 8.67 -2.44 -6.65
C LEU A 183 7.47 -3.37 -6.82
N HIS A 184 6.47 -3.19 -5.96
CA HIS A 184 5.20 -3.92 -6.06
C HIS A 184 4.09 -3.00 -6.58
N ILE A 185 3.52 -3.32 -7.74
CA ILE A 185 2.46 -2.52 -8.35
C ILE A 185 1.14 -3.27 -8.27
N LEU A 186 0.12 -2.68 -7.67
CA LEU A 186 -1.23 -3.20 -7.66
C LEU A 186 -1.99 -2.67 -8.89
N SER A 187 -2.55 -3.57 -9.68
CA SER A 187 -3.38 -3.29 -10.85
C SER A 187 -4.48 -4.34 -10.95
N ASN A 188 -5.65 -3.98 -11.45
CA ASN A 188 -6.67 -4.96 -11.80
C ASN A 188 -6.32 -5.83 -13.01
N GLY A 189 -5.21 -5.55 -13.70
CA GLY A 189 -4.66 -6.40 -14.76
C GLY A 189 -5.32 -6.24 -16.13
N ARG A 190 -6.51 -5.62 -16.22
CA ARG A 190 -7.34 -5.60 -17.43
C ARG A 190 -6.68 -4.88 -18.60
N ASN A 191 -6.05 -3.74 -18.33
CA ASN A 191 -5.37 -2.96 -19.38
C ASN A 191 -4.14 -3.67 -19.96
N PHE A 192 -3.58 -4.69 -19.28
CA PHE A 192 -2.53 -5.54 -19.84
C PHE A 192 -3.04 -6.53 -20.90
N ASN A 193 -4.37 -6.61 -21.14
CA ASN A 193 -4.90 -7.24 -22.35
C ASN A 193 -4.30 -6.60 -23.62
N ASN A 194 -3.93 -5.31 -23.56
CA ASN A 194 -3.07 -4.70 -24.55
C ASN A 194 -1.59 -5.11 -24.34
N LEU A 195 -1.08 -5.95 -25.24
CA LEU A 195 0.30 -6.45 -25.20
C LEU A 195 1.35 -5.33 -25.21
N ASP A 196 1.09 -4.20 -25.87
CA ASP A 196 2.06 -3.09 -25.95
C ASP A 196 2.39 -2.52 -24.57
N LEU A 197 1.41 -2.51 -23.65
CA LEU A 197 1.65 -2.07 -22.27
C LEU A 197 2.60 -3.03 -21.55
N ALA A 198 2.38 -4.34 -21.67
CA ALA A 198 3.27 -5.34 -21.08
C ALA A 198 4.70 -5.25 -21.65
N ILE A 199 4.83 -4.99 -22.97
CA ILE A 199 6.13 -4.75 -23.62
C ILE A 199 6.79 -3.49 -23.06
N LYS A 200 6.05 -2.38 -22.91
CA LYS A 200 6.59 -1.13 -22.33
C LYS A 200 7.12 -1.36 -20.91
N VAL A 201 6.37 -2.06 -20.06
CA VAL A 201 6.81 -2.39 -18.68
C VAL A 201 8.06 -3.26 -18.71
N SER A 202 8.07 -4.33 -19.51
CA SER A 202 9.21 -5.24 -19.64
C SER A 202 10.50 -4.54 -20.07
N ARG A 203 10.40 -3.57 -21.00
CA ARG A 203 11.54 -2.77 -21.47
C ARG A 203 12.20 -1.89 -20.40
N VAL A 204 11.49 -1.56 -19.31
CA VAL A 204 12.10 -0.82 -18.19
C VAL A 204 13.18 -1.67 -17.51
N GLN A 205 13.03 -3.01 -17.51
CA GLN A 205 13.97 -3.94 -16.89
C GLN A 205 14.28 -3.58 -15.43
N HIS A 206 13.24 -3.33 -14.63
CA HIS A 206 13.39 -3.15 -13.18
C HIS A 206 13.88 -4.46 -12.57
N GLN A 207 14.87 -4.40 -11.66
CA GLN A 207 15.57 -5.58 -11.13
C GLN A 207 14.63 -6.49 -10.33
N ASP A 208 13.74 -5.91 -9.55
CA ASP A 208 12.76 -6.63 -8.73
C ASP A 208 11.40 -5.93 -8.81
N LEU A 209 10.58 -6.33 -9.77
CA LEU A 209 9.25 -5.78 -10.05
C LEU A 209 8.22 -6.91 -10.03
N MET A 210 7.09 -6.68 -9.38
CA MET A 210 5.94 -7.58 -9.40
C MET A 210 4.64 -6.81 -9.60
N ILE A 211 3.77 -7.31 -10.48
CA ILE A 211 2.42 -6.78 -10.68
C ILE A 211 1.43 -7.68 -9.93
N GLY A 212 0.79 -7.14 -8.89
CA GLY A 212 -0.26 -7.80 -8.13
C GLY A 212 -1.62 -7.61 -8.80
N ILE A 213 -2.24 -8.71 -9.23
CA ILE A 213 -3.48 -8.74 -10.01
C ILE A 213 -4.58 -9.52 -9.29
N PRO A 214 -5.77 -8.94 -9.08
CA PRO A 214 -6.88 -9.64 -8.46
C PRO A 214 -7.50 -10.70 -9.38
N LEU A 215 -7.76 -11.90 -8.86
CA LEU A 215 -8.54 -12.93 -9.55
C LEU A 215 -9.51 -13.60 -8.57
N TYR A 216 -10.77 -13.19 -8.56
CA TYR A 216 -11.70 -13.55 -7.49
C TYR A 216 -12.52 -14.83 -7.67
N ALA A 217 -12.48 -15.44 -8.87
CA ALA A 217 -13.22 -16.65 -9.18
C ALA A 217 -12.56 -17.42 -10.32
N ASP A 218 -12.91 -18.70 -10.46
CA ASP A 218 -12.40 -19.58 -11.50
C ASP A 218 -13.20 -19.52 -12.81
N TYR A 219 -14.24 -18.68 -12.86
CA TYR A 219 -15.08 -18.46 -14.03
C TYR A 219 -15.55 -17.00 -14.11
N SER A 220 -15.92 -16.57 -15.32
CA SER A 220 -16.17 -15.16 -15.63
C SER A 220 -17.35 -14.57 -14.90
N GLN A 221 -18.51 -15.24 -14.85
CA GLN A 221 -19.72 -14.63 -14.30
C GLN A 221 -19.55 -14.18 -12.83
N LEU A 222 -18.87 -14.97 -11.99
CA LEU A 222 -18.64 -14.59 -10.60
C LEU A 222 -17.54 -13.53 -10.48
N HIS A 223 -16.46 -13.64 -11.26
CA HIS A 223 -15.40 -12.64 -11.24
C HIS A 223 -15.95 -11.26 -11.65
N ASP A 224 -16.66 -11.19 -12.78
CA ASP A 224 -17.23 -9.97 -13.36
C ASP A 224 -18.30 -9.38 -12.44
N PHE A 225 -19.10 -10.21 -11.77
CA PHE A 225 -20.00 -9.77 -10.70
C PHE A 225 -19.21 -9.15 -9.55
N ILE A 226 -18.15 -9.80 -9.05
CA ILE A 226 -17.39 -9.25 -7.92
C ILE A 226 -16.74 -7.91 -8.27
N VAL A 227 -16.22 -7.75 -9.49
CA VAL A 227 -15.56 -6.51 -9.94
C VAL A 227 -16.53 -5.48 -10.56
N GLN A 228 -17.80 -5.85 -10.71
CA GLN A 228 -18.86 -5.06 -11.38
C GLN A 228 -18.42 -4.54 -12.76
N ALA A 229 -17.85 -5.42 -13.57
CA ALA A 229 -17.39 -5.07 -14.91
C ALA A 229 -17.46 -6.29 -15.84
N ASP A 230 -18.32 -6.22 -16.86
CA ASP A 230 -18.49 -7.29 -17.85
C ASP A 230 -17.20 -7.49 -18.68
N GLY A 231 -16.81 -8.75 -18.86
CA GLY A 231 -15.61 -9.14 -19.61
C GLY A 231 -14.30 -8.98 -18.84
N ALA A 232 -14.35 -8.53 -17.58
CA ALA A 232 -13.16 -8.27 -16.78
C ALA A 232 -12.31 -9.53 -16.55
N PHE A 233 -12.92 -10.69 -16.37
CA PHE A 233 -12.22 -11.97 -16.24
C PHE A 233 -11.35 -12.26 -17.46
N ASP A 234 -11.92 -12.18 -18.66
CA ASP A 234 -11.21 -12.47 -19.90
C ASP A 234 -10.07 -11.48 -20.14
N GLU A 235 -10.31 -10.19 -19.87
CA GLU A 235 -9.29 -9.15 -19.95
C GLU A 235 -8.16 -9.38 -18.96
N THR A 236 -8.48 -9.74 -17.72
CA THR A 236 -7.52 -10.00 -16.65
C THR A 236 -6.67 -11.23 -16.97
N ILE A 237 -7.27 -12.33 -17.42
CA ILE A 237 -6.54 -13.54 -17.84
C ILE A 237 -5.61 -13.24 -19.01
N ARG A 238 -6.09 -12.51 -20.04
CA ARG A 238 -5.23 -12.06 -21.16
C ARG A 238 -4.10 -11.16 -20.67
N GLY A 239 -4.37 -10.28 -19.71
CA GLY A 239 -3.38 -9.43 -19.07
C GLY A 239 -2.27 -10.22 -18.38
N ILE A 240 -2.63 -11.20 -17.55
CA ILE A 240 -1.69 -12.12 -16.90
C ILE A 240 -0.84 -12.85 -17.96
N LEU A 241 -1.47 -13.39 -19.01
CA LEU A 241 -0.75 -14.06 -20.10
C LEU A 241 0.23 -13.13 -20.81
N ASN A 242 -0.15 -11.90 -21.13
CA ASN A 242 0.71 -10.93 -21.80
C ASN A 242 1.89 -10.50 -20.93
N LEU A 243 1.66 -10.25 -19.64
CA LEU A 243 2.73 -9.93 -18.68
C LEU A 243 3.75 -11.07 -18.61
N LYS A 244 3.29 -12.31 -18.46
CA LYS A 244 4.16 -13.48 -18.38
C LYS A 244 4.87 -13.79 -19.69
N ARG A 245 4.23 -13.55 -20.85
CA ARG A 245 4.90 -13.57 -22.17
C ARG A 245 6.05 -12.56 -22.27
N CYS A 246 5.93 -11.44 -21.57
CA CYS A 246 6.97 -10.40 -21.50
C CYS A 246 7.90 -10.57 -20.29
N GLN A 247 7.86 -11.71 -19.60
CA GLN A 247 8.66 -12.03 -18.41
C GLN A 247 8.50 -11.04 -17.25
N VAL A 248 7.35 -10.36 -17.16
CA VAL A 248 7.02 -9.50 -16.02
C VAL A 248 6.40 -10.37 -14.91
N PRO A 249 6.95 -10.39 -13.68
CA PRO A 249 6.40 -11.18 -12.59
C PRO A 249 4.98 -10.76 -12.19
N VAL A 250 4.15 -11.75 -11.84
CA VAL A 250 2.74 -11.58 -11.47
C VAL A 250 2.45 -12.27 -10.14
N GLU A 251 1.85 -11.53 -9.22
CA GLU A 251 1.18 -12.07 -8.03
C GLU A 251 -0.34 -12.11 -8.30
N ILE A 252 -0.98 -13.25 -8.10
CA ILE A 252 -2.45 -13.31 -8.07
C ILE A 252 -2.92 -12.98 -6.65
N ARG A 253 -3.87 -12.06 -6.53
CA ARG A 253 -4.44 -11.63 -5.24
C ARG A 253 -5.90 -12.01 -5.15
N VAL A 254 -6.32 -12.59 -4.03
CA VAL A 254 -7.70 -13.03 -3.82
C VAL A 254 -8.18 -12.52 -2.48
N VAL A 255 -9.09 -11.55 -2.49
CA VAL A 255 -9.79 -11.12 -1.27
C VAL A 255 -10.92 -12.10 -1.01
N ILE A 256 -10.87 -12.79 0.13
CA ILE A 256 -11.84 -13.81 0.51
C ILE A 256 -13.03 -13.14 1.19
N HIS A 257 -14.23 -13.49 0.73
CA HIS A 257 -15.50 -13.02 1.28
C HIS A 257 -16.63 -14.02 1.00
N GLN A 258 -17.82 -13.75 1.56
CA GLN A 258 -18.99 -14.63 1.50
C GLN A 258 -19.37 -15.05 0.06
N GLU A 259 -19.22 -14.18 -0.94
CA GLU A 259 -19.55 -14.51 -2.34
C GLU A 259 -18.55 -15.47 -3.03
N ASN A 260 -17.32 -15.62 -2.54
CA ASN A 260 -16.28 -16.42 -3.23
C ASN A 260 -15.64 -17.55 -2.41
N TYR A 261 -15.79 -17.57 -1.09
CA TYR A 261 -15.04 -18.50 -0.24
C TYR A 261 -15.25 -19.97 -0.60
N HIS A 262 -16.50 -20.38 -0.89
CA HIS A 262 -16.83 -21.75 -1.30
C HIS A 262 -16.13 -22.19 -2.59
N ARG A 263 -15.73 -21.24 -3.44
CA ARG A 263 -15.03 -21.49 -4.70
C ARG A 263 -13.52 -21.48 -4.55
N LEU A 264 -12.95 -21.14 -3.40
CA LEU A 264 -11.49 -21.08 -3.23
C LEU A 264 -10.77 -22.37 -3.64
N PRO A 265 -11.23 -23.58 -3.30
CA PRO A 265 -10.57 -24.81 -3.76
C PRO A 265 -10.59 -24.94 -5.29
N ARG A 266 -11.69 -24.52 -5.94
CA ARG A 266 -11.83 -24.56 -7.40
C ARG A 266 -10.99 -23.48 -8.09
N LEU A 267 -10.86 -22.31 -7.48
CA LEU A 267 -9.94 -21.27 -7.90
C LEU A 267 -8.49 -21.74 -7.79
N ALA A 268 -8.10 -22.41 -6.72
CA ALA A 268 -6.78 -23.01 -6.59
C ALA A 268 -6.52 -24.07 -7.68
N GLU A 269 -7.48 -24.96 -7.94
CA GLU A 269 -7.39 -25.92 -9.06
C GLU A 269 -7.26 -25.21 -10.42
N PHE A 270 -8.02 -24.13 -10.65
CA PHE A 270 -7.95 -23.36 -11.88
C PHE A 270 -6.58 -22.70 -12.06
N ILE A 271 -6.06 -22.04 -11.01
CA ILE A 271 -4.75 -21.38 -11.03
C ILE A 271 -3.64 -22.42 -11.26
N THR A 272 -3.64 -23.52 -10.52
CA THR A 272 -2.60 -24.56 -10.65
C THR A 272 -2.60 -25.24 -12.01
N ARG A 273 -3.77 -25.38 -12.67
CA ARG A 273 -3.88 -26.00 -13.99
C ARG A 273 -3.57 -25.05 -15.15
N ASN A 274 -3.94 -23.77 -15.02
CA ASN A 274 -3.93 -22.83 -16.16
C ASN A 274 -2.89 -21.72 -16.02
N LEU A 275 -2.49 -21.39 -14.79
CA LEU A 275 -1.67 -20.23 -14.45
C LEU A 275 -0.46 -20.63 -13.58
N LEU A 276 0.01 -21.88 -13.66
CA LEU A 276 1.14 -22.40 -12.86
C LEU A 276 2.42 -21.55 -12.95
N PHE A 277 2.55 -20.77 -14.02
CA PHE A 277 3.68 -19.88 -14.30
C PHE A 277 3.64 -18.54 -13.54
N VAL A 278 2.57 -18.21 -12.79
CA VAL A 278 2.57 -17.01 -11.95
C VAL A 278 3.52 -17.17 -10.76
N ASP A 279 4.04 -16.06 -10.27
CA ASP A 279 5.19 -16.06 -9.36
C ASP A 279 4.76 -16.20 -7.90
N HIS A 280 3.52 -15.80 -7.59
CA HIS A 280 2.97 -15.83 -6.24
C HIS A 280 1.43 -15.80 -6.24
N VAL A 281 0.81 -16.42 -5.24
CA VAL A 281 -0.62 -16.26 -4.94
C VAL A 281 -0.81 -15.80 -3.51
N ALA A 282 -1.49 -14.68 -3.31
CA ALA A 282 -1.85 -14.11 -2.02
C ALA A 282 -3.35 -14.28 -1.75
N LEU A 283 -3.70 -15.07 -0.73
CA LEU A 283 -5.07 -15.25 -0.24
C LEU A 283 -5.28 -14.33 0.95
N MET A 284 -6.21 -13.38 0.83
CA MET A 284 -6.29 -12.20 1.68
C MET A 284 -7.62 -12.13 2.44
N GLY A 285 -7.55 -11.90 3.75
CA GLY A 285 -8.71 -11.49 4.55
C GLY A 285 -9.28 -10.12 4.12
N LEU A 286 -10.60 -9.96 4.28
CA LEU A 286 -11.36 -8.78 3.89
C LEU A 286 -11.06 -7.55 4.78
N GLU A 287 -10.75 -6.41 4.15
CA GLU A 287 -10.61 -5.10 4.81
C GLU A 287 -11.98 -4.40 4.85
N MET A 288 -12.58 -4.20 6.04
CA MET A 288 -13.96 -3.73 6.21
C MET A 288 -14.08 -2.19 6.13
N ILE A 289 -13.74 -1.63 4.97
CA ILE A 289 -13.82 -0.19 4.68
C ILE A 289 -14.37 0.02 3.26
N GLY A 290 -14.74 1.26 2.91
CA GLY A 290 -15.25 1.58 1.57
C GLY A 290 -16.54 0.81 1.26
N PHE A 291 -16.60 0.23 0.06
CA PHE A 291 -17.75 -0.57 -0.36
C PHE A 291 -17.90 -1.88 0.43
N ALA A 292 -16.81 -2.47 0.94
CA ALA A 292 -16.91 -3.66 1.79
C ALA A 292 -17.78 -3.39 3.03
N LYS A 293 -17.62 -2.21 3.64
CA LYS A 293 -18.43 -1.77 4.78
C LYS A 293 -19.89 -1.54 4.38
N SER A 294 -20.15 -0.89 3.24
CA SER A 294 -21.51 -0.66 2.74
C SER A 294 -22.23 -1.97 2.41
N ASN A 295 -21.50 -2.96 1.89
CA ASN A 295 -22.01 -4.26 1.45
C ASN A 295 -21.75 -5.37 2.49
N GLN A 296 -21.51 -5.01 3.75
CA GLN A 296 -21.04 -5.94 4.78
C GLN A 296 -21.97 -7.15 4.99
N GLN A 297 -23.28 -6.98 4.86
CA GLN A 297 -24.25 -8.08 5.02
C GLN A 297 -24.06 -9.17 3.95
N ALA A 298 -23.70 -8.78 2.73
CA ALA A 298 -23.47 -9.70 1.62
C ALA A 298 -22.04 -10.24 1.60
N LEU A 299 -21.06 -9.53 2.17
CA LEU A 299 -19.64 -9.86 2.00
C LEU A 299 -18.97 -10.46 3.23
N TRP A 300 -19.41 -10.10 4.44
CA TRP A 300 -18.70 -10.54 5.63
C TRP A 300 -18.93 -12.02 5.89
N ILE A 301 -17.83 -12.73 6.11
CA ILE A 301 -17.78 -14.10 6.59
C ILE A 301 -16.69 -14.17 7.67
N ASP A 302 -16.93 -14.92 8.74
CA ASP A 302 -15.92 -15.14 9.77
C ASP A 302 -14.75 -15.93 9.17
N PRO A 303 -13.48 -15.48 9.30
CA PRO A 303 -12.33 -16.26 8.84
C PRO A 303 -12.24 -17.68 9.38
N TYR A 304 -12.82 -17.94 10.55
CA TYR A 304 -12.91 -19.28 11.09
C TYR A 304 -13.82 -20.18 10.25
N ASP A 305 -14.88 -19.64 9.63
CA ASP A 305 -15.89 -20.42 8.92
C ASP A 305 -15.40 -20.95 7.57
N TYR A 306 -14.53 -20.21 6.86
CA TYR A 306 -13.95 -20.65 5.57
C TYR A 306 -12.61 -21.38 5.71
N ARG A 307 -12.21 -21.78 6.92
CA ARG A 307 -10.87 -22.33 7.20
C ARG A 307 -10.56 -23.60 6.41
N HIS A 308 -11.59 -24.41 6.12
CA HIS A 308 -11.45 -25.65 5.35
C HIS A 308 -11.16 -25.34 3.88
N GLU A 309 -11.92 -24.43 3.27
CA GLU A 309 -11.72 -23.96 1.91
C GLU A 309 -10.35 -23.27 1.72
N LEU A 310 -9.93 -22.49 2.72
CA LEU A 310 -8.61 -21.87 2.73
C LEU A 310 -7.49 -22.93 2.80
N GLN A 311 -7.62 -23.92 3.67
CA GLN A 311 -6.64 -25.00 3.78
C GLN A 311 -6.53 -25.79 2.49
N ASP A 312 -7.65 -26.22 1.92
CA ASP A 312 -7.69 -26.99 0.67
C ASP A 312 -7.04 -26.20 -0.48
N ALA A 313 -7.35 -24.91 -0.59
CA ALA A 313 -6.76 -24.03 -1.61
C ALA A 313 -5.23 -23.89 -1.44
N VAL A 314 -4.76 -23.60 -0.23
CA VAL A 314 -3.33 -23.44 0.07
C VAL A 314 -2.57 -24.73 -0.16
N GLU A 315 -3.06 -25.85 0.34
CA GLU A 315 -2.43 -27.15 0.15
C GLU A 315 -2.37 -27.54 -1.33
N THR A 316 -3.43 -27.26 -2.11
CA THR A 316 -3.47 -27.53 -3.55
C THR A 316 -2.36 -26.77 -4.28
N MET A 317 -2.21 -25.47 -3.99
CA MET A 317 -1.17 -24.63 -4.60
C MET A 317 0.23 -25.01 -4.13
N ALA A 318 0.41 -25.28 -2.84
CA ALA A 318 1.70 -25.68 -2.27
C ALA A 318 2.17 -27.04 -2.83
N LYS A 319 1.26 -28.02 -2.96
CA LYS A 319 1.57 -29.33 -3.58
C LYS A 319 1.96 -29.20 -5.07
N ALA A 320 1.45 -28.18 -5.76
CA ALA A 320 1.84 -27.84 -7.13
C ALA A 320 3.17 -27.05 -7.21
N GLY A 321 3.83 -26.76 -6.09
CA GLY A 321 5.10 -26.03 -6.03
C GLY A 321 4.95 -24.51 -6.19
N MET A 322 3.74 -23.97 -6.09
CA MET A 322 3.51 -22.53 -6.16
C MET A 322 3.88 -21.85 -4.84
N LYS A 323 4.38 -20.62 -4.91
CA LYS A 323 4.46 -19.75 -3.74
C LYS A 323 3.04 -19.30 -3.39
N VAL A 324 2.64 -19.52 -2.15
CA VAL A 324 1.33 -19.10 -1.62
C VAL A 324 1.50 -18.47 -0.25
N SER A 325 0.82 -17.34 -0.04
CA SER A 325 0.78 -16.62 1.24
C SER A 325 -0.65 -16.36 1.69
N ILE A 326 -0.85 -16.37 3.00
CA ILE A 326 -2.09 -15.96 3.65
C ILE A 326 -1.86 -14.57 4.26
N TYR A 327 -2.58 -13.58 3.74
CA TYR A 327 -2.50 -12.18 4.13
C TYR A 327 -3.75 -11.77 4.90
N ASN A 328 -3.60 -10.79 5.79
CA ASN A 328 -4.70 -10.11 6.47
C ASN A 328 -5.67 -11.02 7.26
N THR A 329 -5.23 -12.23 7.62
CA THR A 329 -6.00 -13.18 8.43
C THR A 329 -5.32 -13.38 9.77
N PRO A 330 -6.02 -13.19 10.92
CA PRO A 330 -5.42 -13.39 12.23
C PRO A 330 -4.88 -14.82 12.38
N PHE A 331 -3.67 -14.96 12.92
CA PHE A 331 -2.95 -16.25 12.92
C PHE A 331 -3.66 -17.36 13.71
N CYS A 332 -4.40 -17.00 14.76
CA CYS A 332 -5.13 -17.95 15.60
C CYS A 332 -6.31 -18.63 14.89
N VAL A 333 -6.86 -18.02 13.83
CA VAL A 333 -7.95 -18.61 13.03
C VAL A 333 -7.45 -19.28 11.75
N VAL A 334 -6.16 -19.17 11.44
CA VAL A 334 -5.52 -19.94 10.36
C VAL A 334 -5.31 -21.39 10.83
N PRO A 335 -5.74 -22.41 10.05
CA PRO A 335 -5.49 -23.83 10.38
C PRO A 335 -4.01 -24.12 10.56
N GLU A 336 -3.69 -24.92 11.59
CA GLU A 336 -2.31 -25.22 11.96
C GLU A 336 -1.47 -25.75 10.80
N ALA A 337 -2.06 -26.62 9.97
CA ALA A 337 -1.41 -27.23 8.80
C ALA A 337 -0.87 -26.22 7.77
N ILE A 338 -1.45 -25.02 7.70
CA ILE A 338 -1.10 -23.99 6.71
C ILE A 338 -0.56 -22.71 7.34
N ARG A 339 -0.33 -22.68 8.67
CA ARG A 339 0.19 -21.50 9.38
C ARG A 339 1.55 -21.04 8.87
N CYS A 340 2.37 -21.95 8.35
CA CYS A 340 3.66 -21.61 7.72
C CYS A 340 3.53 -20.67 6.51
N HIS A 341 2.34 -20.53 5.93
CA HIS A 341 2.05 -19.62 4.83
C HIS A 341 1.53 -18.24 5.29
N ALA A 342 1.28 -18.03 6.58
CA ALA A 342 0.78 -16.75 7.08
C ALA A 342 1.87 -15.68 7.13
N VAL A 343 1.54 -14.47 6.66
CA VAL A 343 2.48 -13.35 6.57
C VAL A 343 1.90 -12.09 7.23
N LYS A 344 2.77 -11.29 7.85
CA LYS A 344 2.42 -9.99 8.42
C LYS A 344 2.32 -8.92 7.35
N SER A 345 1.18 -8.89 6.65
CA SER A 345 0.96 -8.08 5.46
C SER A 345 0.28 -6.72 5.70
N ILE A 346 -0.26 -6.46 6.90
CA ILE A 346 -0.99 -5.21 7.19
C ILE A 346 0.00 -4.10 7.55
N SER A 347 -0.11 -2.95 6.87
CA SER A 347 0.69 -1.75 7.16
C SER A 347 0.55 -1.32 8.62
N ASP A 348 1.63 -0.87 9.23
CA ASP A 348 1.71 -0.46 10.64
C ASP A 348 0.62 0.55 11.04
N TRP A 349 0.32 1.51 10.17
CA TRP A 349 -0.68 2.54 10.42
C TRP A 349 -2.13 2.03 10.34
N LYS A 350 -2.36 0.84 9.78
CA LYS A 350 -3.67 0.17 9.69
C LYS A 350 -3.82 -1.00 10.67
N ASN A 351 -2.76 -1.36 11.40
CA ASN A 351 -2.71 -2.62 12.14
C ASN A 351 -2.92 -2.39 13.64
N ASP A 352 -3.85 -3.12 14.23
CA ASP A 352 -4.06 -3.18 15.67
C ASP A 352 -4.31 -4.63 16.14
N TYR A 353 -4.32 -4.82 17.45
CA TYR A 353 -4.60 -6.10 18.11
C TYR A 353 -5.66 -5.90 19.21
N LEU A 354 -6.48 -6.93 19.44
CA LEU A 354 -7.43 -6.97 20.56
C LEU A 354 -6.70 -7.13 21.91
N ASP A 355 -7.37 -6.78 23.00
CA ASP A 355 -6.81 -6.86 24.36
C ASP A 355 -6.42 -8.30 24.74
N GLU A 356 -7.18 -9.30 24.31
CA GLU A 356 -6.86 -10.71 24.56
C GLU A 356 -5.52 -11.11 23.92
N CYS A 357 -5.12 -10.44 22.83
CA CYS A 357 -3.86 -10.72 22.14
C CYS A 357 -2.62 -10.28 22.94
N SER A 358 -2.78 -9.49 24.01
CA SER A 358 -1.66 -8.96 24.81
C SER A 358 -0.75 -10.05 25.40
N LYS A 359 -1.32 -11.22 25.74
CA LYS A 359 -0.61 -12.37 26.32
C LYS A 359 -0.33 -13.50 25.32
N CYS A 360 -0.61 -13.29 24.03
CA CYS A 360 -0.46 -14.32 22.99
C CYS A 360 1.02 -14.55 22.64
N SER A 361 1.48 -15.80 22.74
CA SER A 361 2.88 -16.15 22.47
C SER A 361 3.22 -16.02 20.98
N ALA A 362 2.25 -16.29 20.12
CA ALA A 362 2.37 -16.20 18.67
C ALA A 362 2.15 -14.78 18.10
N LYS A 363 1.99 -13.74 18.95
CA LYS A 363 1.71 -12.36 18.49
C LYS A 363 2.75 -11.84 17.50
N HIS A 364 4.02 -12.20 17.68
CA HIS A 364 5.12 -11.78 16.81
C HIS A 364 4.98 -12.30 15.36
N GLN A 365 4.28 -13.42 15.15
CA GLN A 365 4.00 -14.04 13.85
C GLN A 365 2.65 -13.61 13.27
N CYS A 366 1.76 -13.08 14.11
CA CYS A 366 0.40 -12.74 13.71
C CYS A 366 0.35 -11.45 12.88
N GLY A 367 -0.37 -11.50 11.76
CA GLY A 367 -0.63 -10.34 10.90
C GLY A 367 -1.48 -9.24 11.55
N GLY A 368 -2.12 -9.53 12.68
CA GLY A 368 -2.98 -8.60 13.41
C GLY A 368 -4.32 -8.40 12.73
N PHE A 369 -4.89 -7.23 12.90
CA PHE A 369 -6.20 -6.86 12.38
C PHE A 369 -6.12 -5.50 11.72
N PHE A 370 -6.90 -5.28 10.68
CA PHE A 370 -7.20 -3.90 10.28
C PHE A 370 -7.89 -3.20 11.45
N SER A 371 -7.43 -2.02 11.83
CA SER A 371 -7.94 -1.28 13.00
C SER A 371 -9.46 -1.12 13.00
N TRP A 372 -10.06 -0.90 11.82
CA TRP A 372 -11.50 -0.78 11.66
C TRP A 372 -12.25 -2.12 11.59
N ASN A 373 -11.55 -3.24 11.41
CA ASN A 373 -12.17 -4.57 11.54
C ASN A 373 -12.38 -4.97 13.01
N LEU A 374 -11.75 -4.28 13.97
CA LEU A 374 -11.93 -4.56 15.40
C LEU A 374 -13.36 -4.36 15.90
N SER A 375 -14.22 -3.67 15.15
CA SER A 375 -15.66 -3.57 15.47
C SER A 375 -16.44 -4.85 15.18
N LYS A 376 -15.87 -5.76 14.37
CA LYS A 376 -16.46 -7.07 14.04
C LYS A 376 -15.34 -8.09 13.77
N PRO A 377 -14.55 -8.45 14.80
CA PRO A 377 -13.52 -9.48 14.67
C PRO A 377 -14.18 -10.86 14.51
N SER A 378 -13.37 -11.87 14.20
CA SER A 378 -13.80 -13.27 14.30
C SER A 378 -14.28 -13.57 15.73
N LEU A 379 -15.30 -14.42 15.88
CA LEU A 379 -15.74 -14.93 17.18
C LEU A 379 -14.77 -15.96 17.79
N HIS A 380 -13.75 -16.35 17.02
CA HIS A 380 -12.79 -17.41 17.38
C HIS A 380 -11.39 -16.87 17.63
N ILE A 381 -11.24 -15.56 17.89
CA ILE A 381 -9.95 -15.01 18.30
C ILE A 381 -9.60 -15.52 19.69
N GLN A 382 -8.49 -16.25 19.76
CA GLN A 382 -7.92 -16.73 21.01
C GLN A 382 -6.39 -16.65 20.98
N PRO A 383 -5.73 -16.40 22.12
CA PRO A 383 -4.29 -16.53 22.24
C PRO A 383 -3.83 -17.95 21.90
N LEU A 384 -2.68 -18.06 21.23
CA LEU A 384 -1.98 -19.33 21.00
C LEU A 384 -0.79 -19.47 21.96
#